data_AF-A0A7H0H084-F1
#
_entry.id   AF-A0A7H0H084-F1
#
_cell.length_a   1.000
_cell.length_b   1.000
_cell.length_c   1.000
_cell.angle_alpha   90.00
_cell.angle_beta   90.00
_cell.angle_gamma   90.00
#
_symmetry.space_group_name_H-M   'P 1'
#
loop_
_entity.id
_entity.type
_entity.pdbx_description
1 polymer ?
#
loop_
_entity_poly.entity_id
_entity_poly.type
_entity_poly.pdbx_seq_one_letter_code
_entity_poly.pdbx_strand_id
1 'polypeptide(L)'
;MAASTDKVVNANAEKMKALQLTLDKLDKNYGKGTVMKLSDNKVVDIPAISTGSLGLDIALGIGGLPRGRVVEIYGPESSGKTTLTLHCIAEAQKRGGMAAFIDAEHAFDRSYAEKLGIDTENLLISQPDNGEQALEIADQLISSGAIDIIVIDSVAALVPKGELEGDMGDSKVGLHARLMSQALRKLTGTINKTGCCCIFINQLREKIGVMFGSPETTTGGNALKFYASVRLDIRRIGQIKEDKDNVTGNRTKVKVVKNKVAPPFKVVEFDIIYGEGISKVGEILDLGVDMNIIAKSGSWFSYNGDRLGQGREGVKTILHDNPELADEIEAKIRAMVKGEPAVALAAIPTDESIDEDDD
;
A
#
# COMPACT_ATOMS: atom_id res chain seq x y z
N MET A 1 -13.75 -54.49 -21.15
CA MET A 1 -13.31 -53.22 -20.56
C MET A 1 -13.21 -52.05 -21.56
N ALA A 2 -13.24 -52.26 -22.89
CA ALA A 2 -13.19 -51.16 -23.87
C ALA A 2 -14.52 -50.36 -24.01
N ALA A 3 -15.68 -51.02 -23.95
CA ALA A 3 -16.98 -50.38 -24.20
C ALA A 3 -17.48 -49.41 -23.10
N SER A 4 -16.93 -49.49 -21.88
CA SER A 4 -17.26 -48.58 -20.78
C SER A 4 -16.49 -47.26 -20.88
N THR A 5 -15.28 -47.29 -21.43
CA THR A 5 -14.41 -46.12 -21.58
C THR A 5 -14.92 -45.20 -22.70
N ASP A 6 -15.39 -45.77 -23.82
CA ASP A 6 -15.96 -44.98 -24.93
C ASP A 6 -17.23 -44.23 -24.57
N LYS A 7 -18.12 -44.80 -23.74
CA LYS A 7 -19.33 -44.12 -23.26
C LYS A 7 -19.04 -42.96 -22.31
N VAL A 8 -18.00 -43.08 -21.48
CA VAL A 8 -17.58 -42.02 -20.53
C VAL A 8 -16.89 -40.87 -21.26
N VAL A 9 -16.07 -41.17 -22.28
CA VAL A 9 -15.42 -40.16 -23.12
C VAL A 9 -16.46 -39.34 -23.91
N ASN A 10 -17.49 -40.01 -24.45
CA ASN A 10 -18.54 -39.35 -25.24
C ASN A 10 -19.45 -38.44 -24.38
N ALA A 11 -19.80 -38.86 -23.15
CA ALA A 11 -20.58 -38.05 -22.22
C ALA A 11 -19.84 -36.78 -21.74
N ASN A 12 -18.51 -36.84 -21.63
CA ASN A 12 -17.70 -35.67 -21.31
C ASN A 12 -17.62 -34.69 -22.48
N ALA A 13 -17.54 -35.18 -23.73
CA ALA A 13 -17.54 -34.33 -24.91
C ALA A 13 -18.87 -33.55 -25.07
N GLU A 14 -20.01 -34.20 -24.82
CA GLU A 14 -21.32 -33.54 -24.85
C GLU A 14 -21.49 -32.49 -23.74
N LYS A 15 -21.04 -32.80 -22.52
CA LYS A 15 -21.02 -31.84 -21.40
C LYS A 15 -20.14 -30.63 -21.71
N MET A 16 -18.96 -30.84 -22.30
CA MET A 16 -18.05 -29.76 -22.69
C MET A 16 -18.64 -28.88 -23.80
N LYS A 17 -19.36 -29.47 -24.76
CA LYS A 17 -20.06 -28.72 -25.81
C LYS A 17 -21.22 -27.90 -25.26
N ALA A 18 -22.00 -28.46 -24.34
CA ALA A 18 -23.07 -27.74 -23.65
C ALA A 18 -22.52 -26.60 -22.77
N LEU A 19 -21.40 -26.83 -22.08
CA LEU A 19 -20.70 -25.81 -21.32
C LEU A 19 -20.21 -24.69 -22.23
N GLN A 20 -19.58 -25.00 -23.38
CA GLN A 20 -19.10 -24.00 -24.32
C GLN A 20 -20.24 -23.13 -24.88
N LEU A 21 -21.34 -23.74 -25.30
CA LEU A 21 -22.54 -23.01 -25.74
C LEU A 21 -23.12 -22.10 -24.65
N THR A 22 -23.00 -22.52 -23.38
CA THR A 22 -23.44 -21.72 -22.24
C THR A 22 -22.49 -20.53 -22.01
N LEU A 23 -21.18 -20.76 -22.09
CA LEU A 23 -20.17 -19.70 -22.01
C LEU A 23 -20.35 -18.67 -23.13
N ASP A 24 -20.56 -19.11 -24.37
CA ASP A 24 -20.77 -18.22 -25.52
C ASP A 24 -22.06 -17.38 -25.36
N LYS A 25 -23.13 -17.98 -24.81
CA LYS A 25 -24.37 -17.26 -24.48
C LYS A 25 -24.14 -16.23 -23.36
N LEU A 26 -23.37 -16.59 -22.33
CA LEU A 26 -23.04 -15.70 -21.23
C LEU A 26 -22.19 -14.51 -21.72
N ASP A 27 -21.19 -14.75 -22.56
CA ASP A 27 -20.37 -13.70 -23.16
C ASP A 27 -21.20 -12.77 -24.06
N LYS A 28 -22.17 -13.32 -24.82
CA LYS A 28 -23.06 -12.51 -25.66
C LYS A 28 -24.02 -11.64 -24.85
N ASN A 29 -24.51 -12.14 -23.71
CA ASN A 29 -25.51 -11.46 -22.90
C ASN A 29 -24.90 -10.48 -21.89
N TYR A 30 -23.69 -10.77 -21.38
CA TYR A 30 -23.09 -10.05 -20.26
C TYR A 30 -21.71 -9.43 -20.59
N GLY A 31 -21.20 -9.67 -21.79
CA GLY A 31 -19.90 -9.19 -22.25
C GLY A 31 -18.81 -10.26 -22.12
N LYS A 32 -17.81 -10.21 -23.01
CA LYS A 32 -16.68 -11.15 -23.02
C LYS A 32 -15.94 -11.14 -21.68
N GLY A 33 -15.67 -12.33 -21.15
CA GLY A 33 -14.89 -12.51 -19.93
C GLY A 33 -15.74 -12.53 -18.65
N THR A 34 -17.06 -12.62 -18.78
CA THR A 34 -17.98 -12.75 -17.62
C THR A 34 -17.78 -14.07 -16.89
N VAL A 35 -17.50 -15.15 -17.64
CA VAL A 35 -17.18 -16.48 -17.08
C VAL A 35 -15.98 -17.05 -17.84
N MET A 36 -14.87 -17.26 -17.14
CA MET A 36 -13.62 -17.76 -17.72
C MET A 36 -13.10 -18.94 -16.91
N LYS A 37 -12.32 -19.83 -17.53
CA LYS A 37 -11.63 -20.88 -16.78
C LYS A 37 -10.43 -20.26 -16.06
N LEU A 38 -10.24 -20.65 -14.80
CA LEU A 38 -9.13 -20.16 -13.97
C LEU A 38 -7.75 -20.53 -14.57
N SER A 39 -7.68 -21.64 -15.31
CA SER A 39 -6.49 -22.12 -16.02
C SER A 39 -6.07 -21.27 -17.22
N ASP A 40 -6.98 -20.47 -17.76
CA ASP A 40 -6.74 -19.68 -18.97
C ASP A 40 -6.05 -18.33 -18.65
N ASN A 41 -5.88 -18.03 -17.35
CA ASN A 41 -5.02 -16.96 -16.88
C ASN A 41 -3.57 -17.44 -16.81
N LYS A 42 -2.69 -16.83 -17.60
CA LYS A 42 -1.28 -16.62 -17.18
C LYS A 42 -1.32 -16.04 -15.77
N VAL A 43 -0.44 -16.48 -14.86
CA VAL A 43 -0.24 -15.91 -13.52
C VAL A 43 -0.53 -14.41 -13.57
N VAL A 44 -1.66 -13.99 -13.00
CA VAL A 44 -2.13 -12.61 -13.17
C VAL A 44 -1.23 -11.74 -12.32
N ASP A 45 -0.22 -11.12 -12.93
CA ASP A 45 0.50 -10.00 -12.33
C ASP A 45 -0.54 -8.91 -12.05
N ILE A 46 -0.90 -8.75 -10.79
CA ILE A 46 -1.83 -7.72 -10.34
C ILE A 46 -1.07 -6.40 -10.44
N PRO A 47 -1.49 -5.45 -11.32
CA PRO A 47 -0.78 -4.19 -11.45
C PRO A 47 -0.79 -3.44 -10.12
N ALA A 48 0.35 -2.83 -9.78
CA ALA A 48 0.53 -2.11 -8.53
C ALA A 48 1.00 -0.66 -8.75
N ILE A 49 0.69 0.20 -7.78
CA ILE A 49 1.23 1.55 -7.63
C ILE A 49 2.17 1.53 -6.43
N SER A 50 3.42 1.97 -6.61
CA SER A 50 4.39 2.03 -5.51
C SER A 50 3.86 2.91 -4.37
N THR A 51 4.17 2.53 -3.15
CA THR A 51 3.85 3.30 -1.96
C THR A 51 4.83 4.45 -1.69
N GLY A 52 5.91 4.53 -2.46
CA GLY A 52 7.06 5.39 -2.18
C GLY A 52 7.98 4.86 -1.07
N SER A 53 7.58 3.77 -0.38
CA SER A 53 8.40 3.04 0.59
C SER A 53 8.87 1.72 -0.01
N LEU A 54 10.19 1.53 -0.11
CA LEU A 54 10.78 0.31 -0.68
C LEU A 54 10.41 -0.92 0.16
N GLY A 55 10.51 -0.80 1.48
CA GLY A 55 10.19 -1.89 2.40
C GLY A 55 8.71 -2.25 2.33
N LEU A 56 7.82 -1.26 2.22
CA LEU A 56 6.38 -1.50 2.14
C LEU A 56 5.98 -2.13 0.82
N ASP A 57 6.58 -1.74 -0.30
CA ASP A 57 6.35 -2.38 -1.61
C ASP A 57 6.76 -3.85 -1.60
N ILE A 58 7.90 -4.17 -0.99
CA ILE A 58 8.37 -5.56 -0.77
C ILE A 58 7.41 -6.32 0.15
N ALA A 59 6.95 -5.68 1.23
CA ALA A 59 6.03 -6.30 2.16
C ALA A 59 4.65 -6.61 1.54
N LEU A 60 4.18 -5.75 0.64
CA LEU A 60 2.94 -5.96 -0.11
C LEU A 60 3.04 -7.11 -1.12
N GLY A 61 4.26 -7.51 -1.51
CA GLY A 61 4.55 -8.71 -2.31
C GLY A 61 4.29 -8.57 -3.80
N ILE A 62 3.50 -7.58 -4.21
CA ILE A 62 3.25 -7.24 -5.63
C ILE A 62 3.96 -5.93 -6.06
N GLY A 63 4.83 -5.39 -5.19
CA GLY A 63 5.56 -4.15 -5.47
C GLY A 63 4.76 -2.86 -5.27
N GLY A 64 3.68 -2.89 -4.48
CA GLY A 64 2.89 -1.70 -4.16
C GLY A 64 1.41 -1.99 -3.88
N LEU A 65 0.59 -0.94 -3.91
CA LEU A 65 -0.86 -1.02 -3.73
C LEU A 65 -1.55 -1.55 -4.99
N PRO A 66 -2.47 -2.51 -4.88
CA PRO A 66 -3.12 -3.11 -6.05
C PRO A 66 -4.05 -2.12 -6.76
N ARG A 67 -3.91 -2.03 -8.08
CA ARG A 67 -4.84 -1.32 -8.96
C ARG A 67 -6.18 -2.04 -9.04
N GLY A 68 -7.24 -1.28 -9.25
CA GLY A 68 -8.61 -1.80 -9.34
C GLY A 68 -9.14 -2.40 -8.04
N ARG A 69 -8.65 -1.92 -6.89
CA ARG A 69 -9.00 -2.42 -5.56
C ARG A 69 -9.16 -1.28 -4.55
N VAL A 70 -9.89 -1.57 -3.48
CA VAL A 70 -10.01 -0.72 -2.30
C VAL A 70 -8.85 -1.02 -1.34
N VAL A 71 -8.22 0.03 -0.82
CA VAL A 71 -7.17 0.01 0.21
C VAL A 71 -7.65 0.84 1.40
N GLU A 72 -7.40 0.39 2.62
CA GLU A 72 -7.62 1.20 3.83
C GLU A 72 -6.27 1.45 4.53
N ILE A 73 -5.97 2.70 4.81
CA ILE A 73 -4.82 3.11 5.62
C ILE A 73 -5.35 3.77 6.88
N TYR A 74 -5.06 3.18 8.04
CA TYR A 74 -5.59 3.65 9.30
C TYR A 74 -4.53 3.67 10.39
N GLY A 75 -4.75 4.48 11.42
CA GLY A 75 -3.80 4.66 12.50
C GLY A 75 -4.09 5.91 13.33
N PRO A 76 -3.32 6.12 14.42
CA PRO A 76 -3.45 7.31 15.28
C PRO A 76 -3.28 8.61 14.49
N GLU A 77 -3.65 9.73 15.09
CA GLU A 77 -3.30 11.06 14.57
C GLU A 77 -1.77 11.20 14.44
N SER A 78 -1.32 12.00 13.46
CA SER A 78 0.10 12.25 13.21
C SER A 78 0.97 11.00 13.00
N SER A 79 0.37 9.86 12.63
CA SER A 79 1.09 8.61 12.32
C SER A 79 1.71 8.58 10.93
N GLY A 80 1.38 9.54 10.05
CA GLY A 80 1.89 9.59 8.67
C GLY A 80 0.93 9.04 7.61
N LYS A 81 -0.36 8.83 7.93
CA LYS A 81 -1.38 8.35 6.97
C LYS A 81 -1.41 9.18 5.68
N THR A 82 -1.61 10.49 5.82
CA THR A 82 -1.69 11.42 4.69
C THR A 82 -0.34 11.53 3.97
N THR A 83 0.79 11.53 4.68
CA THR A 83 2.12 11.48 4.04
C THR A 83 2.26 10.25 3.15
N LEU A 84 1.91 9.06 3.65
CA LEU A 84 1.99 7.82 2.87
C LEU A 84 1.07 7.86 1.64
N THR A 85 -0.14 8.40 1.74
CA THR A 85 -1.03 8.53 0.57
C THR A 85 -0.54 9.53 -0.45
N LEU A 86 0.05 10.65 -0.01
CA LEU A 86 0.68 11.62 -0.89
C LEU A 86 1.86 11.00 -1.66
N HIS A 87 2.69 10.16 -1.03
CA HIS A 87 3.72 9.40 -1.76
C HIS A 87 3.11 8.45 -2.80
N CYS A 88 2.01 7.76 -2.49
CA CYS A 88 1.33 6.90 -3.46
C CYS A 88 0.82 7.71 -4.68
N ILE A 89 0.33 8.94 -4.44
CA ILE A 89 -0.09 9.85 -5.52
C ILE A 89 1.11 10.28 -6.37
N ALA A 90 2.21 10.70 -5.73
CA ALA A 90 3.42 11.10 -6.43
C ALA A 90 3.96 9.96 -7.32
N GLU A 91 4.00 8.73 -6.80
CA GLU A 91 4.42 7.54 -7.57
C GLU A 91 3.47 7.18 -8.72
N ALA A 92 2.16 7.43 -8.57
CA ALA A 92 1.21 7.28 -9.67
C ALA A 92 1.45 8.32 -10.77
N GLN A 93 1.63 9.59 -10.40
CA GLN A 93 1.87 10.70 -11.33
C GLN A 93 3.21 10.58 -12.04
N LYS A 94 4.28 10.15 -11.36
CA LYS A 94 5.59 9.87 -11.99
C LYS A 94 5.50 8.87 -13.14
N ARG A 95 4.51 7.98 -13.10
CA ARG A 95 4.23 6.98 -14.15
C ARG A 95 3.23 7.47 -15.21
N GLY A 96 2.91 8.76 -15.22
CA GLY A 96 1.94 9.39 -16.12
C GLY A 96 0.48 9.15 -15.75
N GLY A 97 0.19 8.66 -14.55
CA GLY A 97 -1.18 8.42 -14.08
C GLY A 97 -1.86 9.67 -13.54
N MET A 98 -3.19 9.70 -13.59
CA MET A 98 -3.98 10.78 -12.99
C MET A 98 -4.40 10.44 -11.56
N ALA A 99 -4.38 11.45 -10.70
CA ALA A 99 -4.73 11.32 -9.29
C ALA A 99 -5.89 12.25 -8.90
N ALA A 100 -6.69 11.79 -7.93
CA ALA A 100 -7.72 12.59 -7.29
C ALA A 100 -7.62 12.50 -5.75
N PHE A 101 -7.95 13.59 -5.08
CA PHE A 101 -7.94 13.70 -3.62
C PHE A 101 -9.27 14.29 -3.14
N ILE A 102 -10.01 13.52 -2.34
CA ILE A 102 -11.24 13.95 -1.69
C ILE A 102 -10.87 14.35 -0.25
N ASP A 103 -10.73 15.64 -0.02
CA ASP A 103 -10.33 16.25 1.24
C ASP A 103 -11.59 16.59 2.06
N ALA A 104 -12.12 15.58 2.75
CA ALA A 104 -13.23 15.74 3.69
C ALA A 104 -12.78 16.31 5.04
N GLU A 105 -11.49 16.23 5.39
CA GLU A 105 -10.94 16.85 6.60
C GLU A 105 -10.60 18.34 6.43
N HIS A 106 -10.67 18.88 5.19
CA HIS A 106 -10.28 20.26 4.85
C HIS A 106 -8.86 20.62 5.31
N ALA A 107 -7.94 19.64 5.25
CA ALA A 107 -6.61 19.73 5.83
C ALA A 107 -5.49 19.52 4.79
N PHE A 108 -5.80 19.52 3.50
CA PHE A 108 -4.81 19.33 2.45
C PHE A 108 -3.83 20.51 2.35
N ASP A 109 -2.53 20.22 2.47
CA ASP A 109 -1.44 21.19 2.29
C ASP A 109 -0.80 21.04 0.90
N ARG A 110 -1.06 22.03 0.04
CA ARG A 110 -0.50 22.10 -1.31
C ARG A 110 1.02 22.23 -1.31
N SER A 111 1.59 23.05 -0.42
CA SER A 111 3.04 23.29 -0.36
C SER A 111 3.79 22.02 0.02
N TYR A 112 3.24 21.26 0.97
CA TYR A 112 3.80 19.97 1.34
C TYR A 112 3.67 18.94 0.22
N ALA A 113 2.52 18.87 -0.46
CA ALA A 113 2.32 17.98 -1.61
C ALA A 113 3.35 18.23 -2.73
N GLU A 114 3.61 19.49 -3.08
CA GLU A 114 4.62 19.86 -4.10
C GLU A 114 6.03 19.41 -3.70
N LYS A 115 6.40 19.54 -2.42
CA LYS A 115 7.70 19.05 -1.91
C LYS A 115 7.84 17.54 -2.01
N LEU A 116 6.74 16.79 -1.91
CA LEU A 116 6.73 15.33 -2.10
C LEU A 116 6.76 14.92 -3.59
N GLY A 117 6.83 15.89 -4.51
CA GLY A 117 6.90 15.64 -5.96
C GLY A 117 5.54 15.37 -6.60
N ILE A 118 4.45 15.83 -5.99
CA ILE A 118 3.12 15.79 -6.59
C ILE A 118 2.98 16.96 -7.57
N ASP A 119 2.51 16.66 -8.77
CA ASP A 119 2.03 17.65 -9.71
C ASP A 119 0.65 18.16 -9.27
N THR A 120 0.65 19.29 -8.57
CA THR A 120 -0.57 19.91 -8.01
C THR A 120 -1.40 20.65 -9.05
N GLU A 121 -0.86 20.92 -10.24
CA GLU A 121 -1.63 21.52 -11.33
C GLU A 121 -2.58 20.48 -11.95
N ASN A 122 -2.13 19.22 -12.03
CA ASN A 122 -2.90 18.11 -12.58
C ASN A 122 -3.55 17.20 -11.51
N LEU A 123 -3.41 17.52 -10.22
CA LEU A 123 -4.11 16.82 -9.14
C LEU A 123 -5.55 17.32 -9.03
N LEU A 124 -6.53 16.43 -9.19
CA LEU A 124 -7.93 16.77 -8.95
C LEU A 124 -8.22 16.78 -7.46
N ILE A 125 -8.65 17.91 -6.90
CA ILE A 125 -9.04 18.03 -5.50
C ILE A 125 -10.53 18.35 -5.38
N SER A 126 -11.19 17.73 -4.40
CA SER A 126 -12.57 18.04 -4.04
C SER A 126 -12.68 18.18 -2.53
N GLN A 127 -13.35 19.24 -2.08
CA GLN A 127 -13.68 19.49 -0.68
C GLN A 127 -15.22 19.42 -0.53
N PRO A 128 -15.77 18.23 -0.23
CA PRO A 128 -17.21 18.02 -0.18
C PRO A 128 -17.83 18.54 1.13
N ASP A 129 -19.10 18.91 1.07
CA ASP A 129 -19.91 19.37 2.21
C ASP A 129 -20.40 18.21 3.10
N ASN A 130 -20.56 17.01 2.54
CA ASN A 130 -21.06 15.83 3.25
C ASN A 130 -20.55 14.50 2.67
N GLY A 131 -20.74 13.42 3.42
CA GLY A 131 -20.26 12.09 3.09
C GLY A 131 -20.88 11.49 1.82
N GLU A 132 -22.18 11.70 1.57
CA GLU A 132 -22.84 11.26 0.33
C GLU A 132 -22.20 11.92 -0.89
N GLN A 133 -22.06 13.24 -0.88
CA GLN A 133 -21.46 14.02 -1.97
C GLN A 133 -20.01 13.58 -2.22
N ALA A 134 -19.22 13.40 -1.17
CA ALA A 134 -17.84 12.92 -1.26
C ALA A 134 -17.74 11.58 -2.02
N LEU A 135 -18.60 10.62 -1.66
CA LEU A 135 -18.61 9.28 -2.25
C LEU A 135 -19.20 9.27 -3.67
N GLU A 136 -20.15 10.15 -3.97
CA GLU A 136 -20.68 10.36 -5.32
C GLU A 136 -19.65 10.97 -6.27
N ILE A 137 -18.91 12.00 -5.81
CA ILE A 137 -17.81 12.60 -6.58
C ILE A 137 -16.75 11.53 -6.86
N ALA A 138 -16.35 10.75 -5.84
CA ALA A 138 -15.40 9.66 -6.02
C ALA A 138 -15.90 8.63 -7.06
N ASP A 139 -17.17 8.22 -6.99
CA ASP A 139 -17.75 7.26 -7.96
C ASP A 139 -17.76 7.79 -9.38
N GLN A 140 -18.08 9.07 -9.58
CA GLN A 140 -18.07 9.71 -10.91
C GLN A 140 -16.66 9.81 -11.48
N LEU A 141 -15.70 10.23 -10.66
CA LEU A 141 -14.29 10.33 -11.05
C LEU A 141 -13.72 8.95 -11.42
N ILE A 142 -13.99 7.92 -10.61
CA ILE A 142 -13.57 6.55 -10.91
C ILE A 142 -14.25 6.05 -12.19
N SER A 143 -15.57 6.27 -12.33
CA SER A 143 -16.37 5.82 -13.48
C SER A 143 -15.91 6.40 -14.82
N SER A 144 -15.24 7.55 -14.80
CA SER A 144 -14.64 8.14 -16.01
C SER A 144 -13.58 7.25 -16.66
N GLY A 145 -12.96 6.35 -15.88
CA GLY A 145 -11.83 5.51 -16.31
C GLY A 145 -10.51 6.26 -16.46
N ALA A 146 -10.48 7.58 -16.21
CA ALA A 146 -9.28 8.39 -16.34
C ALA A 146 -8.39 8.38 -15.09
N ILE A 147 -8.95 8.07 -13.91
CA ILE A 147 -8.25 8.18 -12.62
C ILE A 147 -7.53 6.87 -12.25
N ASP A 148 -6.20 6.92 -12.15
CA ASP A 148 -5.37 5.78 -11.75
C ASP A 148 -5.40 5.55 -10.22
N ILE A 149 -5.44 6.65 -9.44
CA ILE A 149 -5.46 6.62 -7.97
C ILE A 149 -6.40 7.69 -7.42
N ILE A 150 -7.19 7.33 -6.41
CA ILE A 150 -8.03 8.27 -5.67
C ILE A 150 -7.88 8.05 -4.17
N VAL A 151 -7.71 9.13 -3.42
CA VAL A 151 -7.58 9.13 -1.96
C VAL A 151 -8.80 9.83 -1.36
N ILE A 152 -9.39 9.25 -0.33
CA ILE A 152 -10.47 9.85 0.46
C ILE A 152 -9.95 10.06 1.88
N ASP A 153 -9.73 11.32 2.25
CA ASP A 153 -9.19 11.76 3.53
C ASP A 153 -10.22 12.59 4.31
N SER A 154 -10.95 12.04 5.28
CA SER A 154 -10.91 10.65 5.76
C SER A 154 -12.33 10.10 5.96
N VAL A 155 -12.43 8.78 6.13
CA VAL A 155 -13.71 8.12 6.45
C VAL A 155 -14.37 8.73 7.67
N ALA A 156 -13.59 9.16 8.68
CA ALA A 156 -14.17 9.76 9.88
C ALA A 156 -14.90 11.08 9.60
N ALA A 157 -14.50 11.80 8.54
CA ALA A 157 -15.10 13.06 8.11
C ALA A 157 -16.23 12.89 7.06
N LEU A 158 -16.55 11.66 6.65
CA LEU A 158 -17.69 11.38 5.76
C LEU A 158 -19.02 11.43 6.53
N VAL A 159 -19.34 12.60 7.09
CA VAL A 159 -20.54 12.82 7.89
C VAL A 159 -21.77 12.81 6.98
N PRO A 160 -22.75 11.92 7.23
CA PRO A 160 -23.97 11.88 6.42
C PRO A 160 -24.72 13.21 6.48
N LYS A 161 -25.33 13.62 5.37
CA LYS A 161 -26.13 14.86 5.28
C LYS A 161 -27.18 14.96 6.39
N GLY A 162 -27.89 13.85 6.65
CA GLY A 162 -28.89 13.81 7.70
C GLY A 162 -28.30 14.04 9.10
N GLU A 163 -27.04 13.72 9.35
CA GLU A 163 -26.36 14.01 10.63
C GLU A 163 -26.00 15.50 10.73
N LEU A 164 -25.53 16.12 9.65
CA LEU A 164 -25.20 17.55 9.59
C LEU A 164 -26.42 18.47 9.75
N GLU A 165 -27.58 18.07 9.21
CA GLU A 165 -28.83 18.83 9.32
C GLU A 165 -29.57 18.59 10.65
N GLY A 166 -29.09 17.66 11.49
CA GLY A 166 -29.68 17.37 12.80
C GLY A 166 -29.17 18.29 13.90
N ASP A 167 -29.87 18.31 15.03
CA ASP A 167 -29.42 19.05 16.20
C ASP A 167 -28.32 18.27 16.96
N MET A 168 -27.42 19.00 17.64
CA MET A 168 -26.40 18.37 18.48
C MET A 168 -27.06 17.53 19.58
N GLY A 169 -26.79 16.22 19.58
CA GLY A 169 -27.37 15.27 20.53
C GLY A 169 -28.45 14.36 19.92
N ASP A 170 -28.87 14.61 18.67
CA ASP A 170 -29.75 13.70 17.95
C ASP A 170 -29.09 12.34 17.72
N SER A 171 -29.77 11.29 18.16
CA SER A 171 -29.27 9.91 18.01
C SER A 171 -29.63 9.36 16.63
N LYS A 172 -28.68 9.41 15.69
CA LYS A 172 -28.79 8.79 14.36
C LYS A 172 -27.90 7.55 14.24
N VAL A 173 -28.25 6.53 15.04
CA VAL A 173 -27.43 5.31 15.19
C VAL A 173 -27.19 4.61 13.84
N GLY A 174 -25.91 4.46 13.49
CA GLY A 174 -25.47 3.63 12.37
C GLY A 174 -25.67 4.25 10.98
N LEU A 175 -26.04 5.54 10.88
CA LEU A 175 -26.19 6.22 9.60
C LEU A 175 -24.90 6.19 8.77
N HIS A 176 -23.78 6.54 9.40
CA HIS A 176 -22.44 6.48 8.80
C HIS A 176 -22.09 5.06 8.30
N ALA A 177 -22.32 4.02 9.11
CA ALA A 177 -22.02 2.63 8.70
C ALA A 177 -22.88 2.17 7.51
N ARG A 178 -24.14 2.63 7.43
CA ARG A 178 -25.04 2.34 6.31
C ARG A 178 -24.59 3.04 5.03
N LEU A 179 -24.21 4.32 5.12
CA LEU A 179 -23.65 5.09 4.02
C LEU A 179 -22.44 4.36 3.41
N MET A 180 -21.45 4.01 4.24
CA MET A 180 -20.25 3.29 3.79
C MET A 180 -20.58 1.94 3.17
N SER A 181 -21.53 1.19 3.75
CA SER A 181 -21.95 -0.11 3.22
C SER A 181 -22.61 0.00 1.84
N GLN A 182 -23.41 1.04 1.62
CA GLN A 182 -24.06 1.29 0.33
C GLN A 182 -23.05 1.77 -0.71
N ALA A 183 -22.20 2.74 -0.36
CA ALA A 183 -21.20 3.29 -1.25
C ALA A 183 -20.19 2.23 -1.71
N LEU A 184 -19.61 1.45 -0.79
CA LEU A 184 -18.63 0.42 -1.15
C LEU A 184 -19.23 -0.68 -2.03
N ARG A 185 -20.52 -1.01 -1.86
CA ARG A 185 -21.22 -1.98 -2.72
C ARG A 185 -21.30 -1.49 -4.17
N LYS A 186 -21.46 -0.17 -4.37
CA LYS A 186 -21.49 0.45 -5.70
C LYS A 186 -20.08 0.62 -6.27
N LEU A 187 -19.19 1.26 -5.49
CA LEU A 187 -17.83 1.63 -5.88
C LEU A 187 -16.97 0.42 -6.27
N THR A 188 -17.05 -0.69 -5.54
CA THR A 188 -16.13 -1.83 -5.74
C THR A 188 -16.18 -2.39 -7.17
N GLY A 189 -17.38 -2.42 -7.77
CA GLY A 189 -17.53 -2.87 -9.16
C GLY A 189 -16.89 -1.91 -10.15
N THR A 190 -17.11 -0.60 -9.97
CA THR A 190 -16.53 0.46 -10.81
C THR A 190 -15.01 0.51 -10.69
N ILE A 191 -14.50 0.46 -9.45
CA ILE A 191 -13.08 0.44 -9.12
C ILE A 191 -12.39 -0.71 -9.87
N ASN A 192 -12.96 -1.92 -9.81
CA ASN A 192 -12.37 -3.08 -10.46
C ASN A 192 -12.34 -2.96 -11.99
N LYS A 193 -13.42 -2.45 -12.61
CA LYS A 193 -13.52 -2.28 -14.06
C LYS A 193 -12.54 -1.24 -14.62
N THR A 194 -12.28 -0.19 -13.85
CA THR A 194 -11.49 0.98 -14.28
C THR A 194 -10.01 0.84 -13.93
N GLY A 195 -9.65 -0.10 -13.04
CA GLY A 195 -8.27 -0.25 -12.59
C GLY A 195 -7.79 0.88 -11.68
N CYS A 196 -8.70 1.69 -11.14
CA CYS A 196 -8.38 2.74 -10.18
C CYS A 196 -7.96 2.13 -8.82
N CYS A 197 -6.90 2.63 -8.21
CA CYS A 197 -6.56 2.31 -6.81
C CYS A 197 -7.31 3.28 -5.89
N CYS A 198 -8.26 2.79 -5.09
CA CYS A 198 -9.07 3.64 -4.21
C CYS A 198 -8.62 3.47 -2.76
N ILE A 199 -8.02 4.54 -2.20
CA ILE A 199 -7.49 4.55 -0.85
C ILE A 199 -8.44 5.33 0.08
N PHE A 200 -8.84 4.69 1.16
CA PHE A 200 -9.54 5.33 2.27
C PHE A 200 -8.57 5.55 3.42
N ILE A 201 -8.41 6.80 3.85
CA ILE A 201 -7.76 7.12 5.11
C ILE A 201 -8.79 6.98 6.22
N ASN A 202 -8.40 6.38 7.34
CA ASN A 202 -9.30 6.18 8.47
C ASN A 202 -8.59 6.46 9.80
N GLN A 203 -9.39 6.82 10.80
CA GLN A 203 -8.92 7.08 12.15
C GLN A 203 -9.25 5.91 13.07
N LEU A 204 -8.45 5.78 14.13
CA LEU A 204 -8.76 4.86 15.23
C LEU A 204 -9.76 5.50 16.20
N ARG A 205 -10.61 4.66 16.78
CA ARG A 205 -11.54 4.95 17.87
C ARG A 205 -11.47 3.78 18.86
N GLU A 206 -11.83 4.02 20.10
CA GLU A 206 -11.94 2.96 21.10
C GLU A 206 -13.39 2.48 21.23
N LYS A 207 -13.58 1.16 21.26
CA LYS A 207 -14.87 0.55 21.54
C LYS A 207 -15.05 0.44 23.05
N ILE A 208 -16.01 1.20 23.57
CA ILE A 208 -16.39 1.16 24.99
C ILE A 208 -16.88 -0.26 25.36
N GLY A 209 -16.43 -0.77 26.51
CA GLY A 209 -16.90 -2.04 27.07
C GLY A 209 -16.15 -3.30 26.61
N VAL A 210 -15.01 -3.17 25.94
CA VAL A 210 -14.14 -4.31 25.61
C VAL A 210 -13.23 -4.61 26.82
N MET A 211 -13.47 -5.74 27.49
CA MET A 211 -12.65 -6.20 28.62
C MET A 211 -11.50 -7.14 28.22
N PHE A 212 -11.51 -7.68 26.98
CA PHE A 212 -10.49 -8.61 26.49
C PHE A 212 -10.18 -8.33 25.01
N GLY A 213 -8.89 -8.33 24.65
CA GLY A 213 -8.40 -7.99 23.31
C GLY A 213 -8.13 -6.49 23.11
N SER A 214 -7.88 -6.09 21.87
CA SER A 214 -7.69 -4.67 21.53
C SER A 214 -9.03 -3.93 21.52
N PRO A 215 -9.16 -2.77 22.21
CA PRO A 215 -10.36 -1.94 22.14
C PRO A 215 -10.43 -1.11 20.85
N GLU A 216 -9.35 -1.06 20.06
CA GLU A 216 -9.27 -0.21 18.87
C GLU A 216 -10.19 -0.70 17.73
N THR A 217 -10.92 0.24 17.13
CA THR A 217 -11.71 0.04 15.91
C THR A 217 -11.53 1.22 14.96
N THR A 218 -11.91 1.05 13.71
CA THR A 218 -11.96 2.10 12.71
C THR A 218 -13.38 2.63 12.51
N THR A 219 -13.51 3.88 12.03
CA THR A 219 -14.79 4.54 11.74
C THR A 219 -15.43 3.98 10.46
N GLY A 220 -16.74 4.22 10.28
CA GLY A 220 -17.47 3.80 9.06
C GLY A 220 -18.05 2.38 9.11
N GLY A 221 -18.08 1.75 10.28
CA GLY A 221 -18.60 0.39 10.46
C GLY A 221 -17.66 -0.69 9.92
N ASN A 222 -18.21 -1.86 9.58
CA ASN A 222 -17.40 -3.02 9.18
C ASN A 222 -17.23 -3.19 7.66
N ALA A 223 -18.00 -2.48 6.83
CA ALA A 223 -18.00 -2.68 5.39
C ALA A 223 -16.60 -2.52 4.78
N LEU A 224 -15.92 -1.42 5.09
CA LEU A 224 -14.57 -1.13 4.56
C LEU A 224 -13.59 -2.25 4.89
N LYS A 225 -13.65 -2.82 6.10
CA LYS A 225 -12.81 -3.96 6.52
C LYS A 225 -12.98 -5.17 5.61
N PHE A 226 -14.17 -5.41 5.06
CA PHE A 226 -14.43 -6.55 4.17
C PHE A 226 -14.06 -6.25 2.71
N TYR A 227 -14.42 -5.07 2.21
CA TYR A 227 -14.17 -4.64 0.84
C TYR A 227 -12.69 -4.35 0.55
N ALA A 228 -11.95 -3.80 1.52
CA ALA A 228 -10.53 -3.53 1.38
C ALA A 228 -9.76 -4.82 1.02
N SER A 229 -8.95 -4.76 -0.03
CA SER A 229 -8.02 -5.83 -0.41
C SER A 229 -6.73 -5.75 0.39
N VAL A 230 -6.29 -4.54 0.69
CA VAL A 230 -5.14 -4.25 1.55
C VAL A 230 -5.61 -3.35 2.69
N ARG A 231 -5.17 -3.65 3.91
CA ARG A 231 -5.35 -2.78 5.07
C ARG A 231 -4.00 -2.57 5.74
N LEU A 232 -3.64 -1.31 5.97
CA LEU A 232 -2.39 -0.88 6.58
C LEU A 232 -2.67 -0.20 7.92
N ASP A 233 -2.04 -0.70 8.98
CA ASP A 233 -2.01 -0.07 10.31
C ASP A 233 -0.68 0.69 10.43
N ILE A 234 -0.74 2.01 10.35
CA ILE A 234 0.43 2.90 10.42
C ILE A 234 0.52 3.58 11.77
N ARG A 235 1.69 3.55 12.40
CA ARG A 235 1.94 4.11 13.73
C ARG A 235 3.30 4.79 13.80
N ARG A 236 3.34 5.93 14.49
CA ARG A 236 4.61 6.50 14.96
C ARG A 236 5.12 5.66 16.13
N ILE A 237 6.36 5.18 16.04
CA ILE A 237 7.02 4.39 17.09
C ILE A 237 8.18 5.12 17.77
N GLY A 238 8.66 6.21 17.19
CA GLY A 238 9.71 7.03 17.78
C GLY A 238 9.86 8.40 17.10
N GLN A 239 10.63 9.28 17.73
CA GLN A 239 11.02 10.57 17.18
C GLN A 239 12.46 10.49 16.67
N ILE A 240 12.73 11.14 15.54
CA ILE A 240 14.07 11.35 15.00
C ILE A 240 14.51 12.75 15.44
N LYS A 241 15.68 12.84 16.05
CA LYS A 241 16.20 14.07 16.65
C LYS A 241 17.62 14.31 16.16
N GLU A 242 17.91 15.52 15.70
CA GLU A 242 19.29 15.98 15.48
C GLU A 242 19.92 16.39 16.81
N ASP A 243 19.16 17.13 17.64
CA ASP A 243 19.55 17.60 18.96
C ASP A 243 18.43 17.35 19.99
N LYS A 244 18.70 17.58 21.28
CA LYS A 244 17.73 17.32 22.37
C LYS A 244 16.35 17.94 22.14
N ASP A 245 16.32 19.14 21.56
CA ASP A 245 15.11 19.95 21.36
C ASP A 245 14.63 19.99 19.90
N ASN A 246 15.42 19.52 18.93
CA ASN A 246 15.09 19.58 17.51
C ASN A 246 14.64 18.21 16.97
N VAL A 247 13.33 18.01 16.85
CA VAL A 247 12.73 16.81 16.25
C VAL A 247 12.57 17.03 14.75
N THR A 248 13.32 16.27 13.95
CA THR A 248 13.38 16.41 12.49
C THR A 248 12.52 15.38 11.76
N GLY A 249 12.01 14.37 12.45
CA GLY A 249 11.12 13.40 11.85
C GLY A 249 10.56 12.37 12.82
N ASN A 250 9.93 11.34 12.26
CA ASN A 250 9.31 10.25 12.99
C ASN A 250 9.79 8.90 12.45
N ARG A 251 10.16 7.99 13.36
CA ARG A 251 10.26 6.57 13.04
C ARG A 251 8.85 6.01 12.98
N THR A 252 8.49 5.46 11.83
CA THR A 252 7.14 5.00 11.51
C THR A 252 7.13 3.52 11.26
N LYS A 253 6.08 2.84 11.72
CA LYS A 253 5.86 1.42 11.55
C LYS A 253 4.55 1.20 10.82
N VAL A 254 4.58 0.39 9.77
CA VAL A 254 3.40 -0.03 9.02
C VAL A 254 3.25 -1.54 9.11
N LYS A 255 2.07 -2.00 9.55
CA LYS A 255 1.70 -3.42 9.55
C LYS A 255 0.65 -3.68 8.47
N VAL A 256 0.91 -4.67 7.62
CA VAL A 256 -0.05 -5.14 6.61
C VAL A 256 -1.07 -6.06 7.29
N VAL A 257 -2.10 -5.50 7.92
CA VAL A 257 -3.07 -6.29 8.71
C VAL A 257 -4.02 -7.11 7.85
N LYS A 258 -4.16 -6.76 6.57
CA LYS A 258 -4.92 -7.54 5.59
C LYS A 258 -4.24 -7.42 4.23
N ASN A 259 -4.11 -8.54 3.54
CA ASN A 259 -3.60 -8.60 2.17
C ASN A 259 -4.32 -9.73 1.43
N LYS A 260 -5.05 -9.40 0.36
CA LYS A 260 -5.73 -10.37 -0.52
C LYS A 260 -4.92 -10.72 -1.78
N VAL A 261 -3.77 -10.08 -1.98
CA VAL A 261 -2.96 -10.21 -3.21
C VAL A 261 -1.58 -10.85 -2.94
N ALA A 262 -1.12 -10.84 -1.69
CA ALA A 262 0.04 -11.58 -1.22
C ALA A 262 -0.12 -11.95 0.27
N PRO A 263 0.82 -12.68 0.89
CA PRO A 263 0.77 -13.01 2.32
C PRO A 263 0.65 -11.75 3.21
N PRO A 264 -0.28 -11.73 4.18
CA PRO A 264 -0.44 -10.62 5.11
C PRO A 264 0.54 -10.66 6.30
N PHE A 265 0.39 -9.71 7.22
CA PHE A 265 1.04 -9.60 8.54
C PHE A 265 2.52 -9.22 8.57
N LYS A 266 3.11 -8.92 7.41
CA LYS A 266 4.42 -8.30 7.36
C LYS A 266 4.39 -6.91 8.02
N VAL A 267 5.52 -6.54 8.61
CA VAL A 267 5.75 -5.28 9.30
C VAL A 267 6.95 -4.62 8.65
N VAL A 268 6.84 -3.32 8.44
CA VAL A 268 7.90 -2.49 7.86
C VAL A 268 8.09 -1.28 8.75
N GLU A 269 9.33 -0.84 8.89
CA GLU A 269 9.68 0.39 9.59
C GLU A 269 10.49 1.28 8.66
N PHE A 270 10.15 2.56 8.64
CA PHE A 270 10.81 3.58 7.84
C PHE A 270 10.72 4.93 8.51
N ASP A 271 11.56 5.86 8.07
CA ASP A 271 11.61 7.22 8.60
C ASP A 271 10.73 8.13 7.76
N ILE A 272 9.96 9.00 8.42
CA ILE A 272 9.28 10.14 7.79
C ILE A 272 9.98 11.40 8.29
N ILE A 273 10.68 12.10 7.39
CA ILE A 273 11.38 13.35 7.66
C ILE A 273 10.45 14.52 7.35
N TYR A 274 10.39 15.50 8.24
CA TYR A 274 9.48 16.64 8.06
C TYR A 274 9.89 17.50 6.86
N GLY A 275 8.93 17.76 5.97
CA GLY A 275 9.17 18.52 4.75
C GLY A 275 9.74 17.71 3.57
N GLU A 276 10.21 16.49 3.81
CA GLU A 276 10.79 15.61 2.77
C GLU A 276 9.95 14.33 2.53
N GLY A 277 9.25 13.85 3.56
CA GLY A 277 8.44 12.64 3.49
C GLY A 277 9.20 11.36 3.85
N ILE A 278 8.86 10.24 3.22
CA ILE A 278 9.43 8.92 3.48
C ILE A 278 10.89 8.89 2.99
N SER A 279 11.82 8.53 3.89
CA SER A 279 13.24 8.43 3.58
C SER A 279 13.57 7.11 2.89
N LYS A 280 13.52 7.11 1.55
CA LYS A 280 13.88 5.94 0.73
C LYS A 280 15.33 5.49 0.95
N VAL A 281 16.27 6.43 1.06
CA VAL A 281 17.69 6.14 1.36
C VAL A 281 17.88 5.46 2.72
N GLY A 282 17.07 5.84 3.72
CA GLY A 282 17.06 5.18 5.02
C GLY A 282 16.60 3.73 4.92
N GLU A 283 15.58 3.45 4.11
CA GLU A 283 15.11 2.08 3.85
C GLU A 283 16.13 1.24 3.08
N ILE A 284 16.79 1.80 2.06
CA ILE A 284 17.83 1.10 1.31
C ILE A 284 18.96 0.66 2.24
N LEU A 285 19.39 1.55 3.14
CA LEU A 285 20.41 1.23 4.13
C LEU A 285 19.95 0.14 5.11
N ASP A 286 18.78 0.33 5.73
CA ASP A 286 18.26 -0.60 6.74
C ASP A 286 18.05 -2.00 6.12
N LEU A 287 17.40 -2.09 4.94
CA LEU A 287 17.20 -3.35 4.21
C LEU A 287 18.51 -3.96 3.69
N GLY A 288 19.44 -3.12 3.22
CA GLY A 288 20.75 -3.59 2.75
C GLY A 288 21.55 -4.26 3.86
N VAL A 289 21.45 -3.76 5.10
CA VAL A 289 22.05 -4.40 6.27
C VAL A 289 21.31 -5.68 6.64
N ASP A 290 19.99 -5.66 6.72
CA ASP A 290 19.18 -6.83 7.07
C ASP A 290 19.38 -8.00 6.08
N MET A 291 19.66 -7.70 4.82
CA MET A 291 19.92 -8.67 3.75
C MET A 291 21.40 -9.03 3.58
N ASN A 292 22.29 -8.52 4.43
CA ASN A 292 23.75 -8.69 4.33
C ASN A 292 24.37 -8.22 3.00
N ILE A 293 23.72 -7.26 2.32
CA ILE A 293 24.27 -6.56 1.15
C ILE A 293 25.25 -5.48 1.60
N ILE A 294 24.93 -4.80 2.70
CA ILE A 294 25.79 -3.82 3.37
C ILE A 294 26.29 -4.46 4.66
N ALA A 295 27.61 -4.56 4.82
CA ALA A 295 28.22 -5.07 6.04
C ALA A 295 28.26 -3.97 7.11
N LYS A 296 27.93 -4.33 8.35
CA LYS A 296 28.00 -3.42 9.51
C LYS A 296 28.93 -4.00 10.57
N SER A 297 29.99 -3.26 10.91
CA SER A 297 30.92 -3.60 11.99
C SER A 297 30.97 -2.48 13.02
N GLY A 298 30.33 -2.69 14.17
CA GLY A 298 30.12 -1.66 15.19
C GLY A 298 29.33 -0.47 14.65
N SER A 299 29.98 0.69 14.57
CA SER A 299 29.41 1.92 13.99
C SER A 299 29.73 2.13 12.51
N TRP A 300 30.55 1.28 11.89
CA TRP A 300 30.99 1.40 10.50
C TRP A 300 30.16 0.55 9.55
N PHE A 301 29.86 1.10 8.37
CA PHE A 301 29.17 0.42 7.28
C PHE A 301 30.13 0.26 6.09
N SER A 302 30.07 -0.88 5.41
CA SER A 302 30.92 -1.22 4.27
C SER A 302 30.10 -1.88 3.17
N TYR A 303 30.49 -1.65 1.92
CA TYR A 303 29.83 -2.21 0.74
C TYR A 303 30.89 -2.68 -0.26
N ASN A 304 30.75 -3.91 -0.77
CA ASN A 304 31.74 -4.57 -1.64
C ASN A 304 33.19 -4.53 -1.11
N GLY A 305 33.39 -4.48 0.21
CA GLY A 305 34.72 -4.41 0.83
C GLY A 305 35.22 -2.99 1.12
N ASP A 306 34.62 -1.96 0.52
CA ASP A 306 34.96 -0.56 0.75
C ASP A 306 34.17 0.03 1.92
N ARG A 307 34.80 0.89 2.71
CA ARG A 307 34.12 1.60 3.81
C ARG A 307 33.20 2.67 3.23
N LEU A 308 31.90 2.51 3.46
CA LEU A 308 30.90 3.52 3.11
C LEU A 308 31.00 4.72 4.05
N GLY A 309 30.93 4.48 5.36
CA GLY A 309 30.91 5.57 6.34
C GLY A 309 30.64 5.10 7.76
N GLN A 310 30.69 6.05 8.68
CA GLN A 310 30.43 5.83 10.10
C GLN A 310 29.06 6.40 10.50
N GLY A 311 28.28 5.60 11.23
CA GLY A 311 26.95 5.98 11.70
C GLY A 311 25.88 5.95 10.62
N ARG A 312 24.64 5.71 11.03
CA ARG A 312 23.50 5.58 10.11
C ARG A 312 23.23 6.86 9.31
N GLU A 313 23.24 8.01 9.98
CA GLU A 313 22.97 9.30 9.33
C GLU A 313 24.06 9.70 8.34
N GLY A 314 25.35 9.47 8.67
CA GLY A 314 26.45 9.75 7.74
C GLY A 314 26.35 8.92 6.46
N VAL A 315 25.98 7.65 6.56
CA VAL A 315 25.79 6.79 5.37
C VAL A 315 24.55 7.18 4.58
N LYS A 316 23.46 7.61 5.24
CA LYS A 316 22.29 8.15 4.54
C LYS A 316 22.64 9.37 3.69
N THR A 317 23.45 10.29 4.20
CA THR A 317 23.94 11.44 3.42
C THR A 317 24.74 10.99 2.20
N ILE A 318 25.63 10.01 2.37
CA ILE A 318 26.43 9.47 1.24
C ILE A 318 25.55 8.82 0.17
N LEU A 319 24.53 8.06 0.56
CA LEU A 319 23.59 7.44 -0.38
C LEU A 319 22.69 8.48 -1.06
N HIS A 320 22.32 9.54 -0.35
CA HIS A 320 21.57 10.66 -0.91
C HIS A 320 22.40 11.42 -1.96
N ASP A 321 23.68 11.68 -1.66
CA ASP A 321 24.57 12.44 -2.54
C ASP A 321 25.10 11.60 -3.73
N ASN A 322 24.97 10.26 -3.65
CA ASN A 322 25.36 9.33 -4.72
C ASN A 322 24.17 8.46 -5.17
N PRO A 323 23.23 8.97 -5.97
CA PRO A 323 22.05 8.24 -6.42
C PRO A 323 22.36 6.93 -7.15
N GLU A 324 23.44 6.89 -7.95
CA GLU A 324 23.86 5.70 -8.68
C GLU A 324 24.16 4.52 -7.73
N LEU A 325 24.81 4.79 -6.59
CA LEU A 325 25.10 3.79 -5.57
C LEU A 325 23.82 3.33 -4.87
N ALA A 326 22.92 4.27 -4.55
CA ALA A 326 21.63 3.93 -3.94
C ALA A 326 20.78 3.04 -4.86
N ASP A 327 20.75 3.34 -6.16
CA ASP A 327 20.03 2.56 -7.17
C ASP A 327 20.66 1.16 -7.36
N GLU A 328 21.99 1.04 -7.34
CA GLU A 328 22.68 -0.25 -7.38
C GLU A 328 22.29 -1.14 -6.19
N ILE A 329 22.31 -0.59 -4.97
CA ILE A 329 21.95 -1.32 -3.75
C ILE A 329 20.47 -1.69 -3.78
N GLU A 330 19.59 -0.78 -4.17
CA GLU A 330 18.15 -1.05 -4.33
C GLU A 330 17.91 -2.19 -5.34
N ALA A 331 18.60 -2.19 -6.48
CA ALA A 331 18.47 -3.25 -7.48
C ALA A 331 18.87 -4.62 -6.90
N LYS A 332 19.97 -4.68 -6.12
CA LYS A 332 20.39 -5.90 -5.42
C LYS A 332 19.36 -6.37 -4.39
N ILE A 333 18.80 -5.45 -3.60
CA ILE A 333 17.72 -5.73 -2.64
C ILE A 333 16.51 -6.35 -3.38
N ARG A 334 16.07 -5.73 -4.48
CA ARG A 334 14.91 -6.21 -5.26
C ARG A 334 15.18 -7.58 -5.90
N ALA A 335 16.39 -7.83 -6.38
CA ALA A 335 16.78 -9.12 -6.95
C ALA A 335 16.75 -10.25 -5.90
N MET A 336 17.30 -9.99 -4.70
CA MET A 336 17.31 -10.95 -3.60
C MET A 336 15.89 -11.32 -3.15
N VAL A 337 14.99 -10.34 -3.09
CA VAL A 337 13.56 -10.55 -2.74
C VAL A 337 12.83 -11.41 -3.77
N LYS A 338 13.18 -11.28 -5.07
CA LYS A 338 12.59 -12.09 -6.15
C LYS A 338 13.13 -13.51 -6.20
N GLY A 339 14.15 -13.84 -5.39
CA GLY A 339 14.84 -15.14 -5.45
C GLY A 339 15.69 -15.31 -6.70
N GLU A 340 16.05 -14.20 -7.38
CA GLU A 340 17.03 -14.23 -8.45
C GLU A 340 18.41 -14.43 -7.82
N PRO A 341 19.27 -15.33 -8.36
CA PRO A 341 20.58 -15.57 -7.78
C PRO A 341 21.37 -14.26 -7.79
N ALA A 342 21.75 -13.81 -6.59
CA ALA A 342 22.67 -12.70 -6.43
C ALA A 342 23.90 -12.98 -7.30
N VAL A 343 24.22 -12.05 -8.21
CA VAL A 343 25.47 -12.11 -8.96
C VAL A 343 26.60 -12.25 -7.94
N ALA A 344 27.34 -13.35 -8.06
CA ALA A 344 28.23 -13.90 -7.04
C ALA A 344 29.17 -12.84 -6.44
N LEU A 345 29.02 -12.57 -5.15
CA LEU A 345 30.07 -11.97 -4.34
C LEU A 345 30.97 -13.08 -3.81
N ALA A 346 32.26 -12.95 -4.11
CA ALA A 346 33.32 -13.87 -3.72
C ALA A 346 33.30 -14.14 -2.21
N ALA A 347 33.62 -15.39 -1.86
CA ALA A 347 33.75 -15.86 -0.50
C ALA A 347 34.60 -14.90 0.34
N ILE A 348 34.01 -14.41 1.43
CA ILE A 348 34.73 -13.74 2.52
C ILE A 348 35.64 -14.81 3.16
N PRO A 349 36.96 -14.61 3.28
CA PRO A 349 37.78 -15.46 4.12
C PRO A 349 37.33 -15.23 5.57
N THR A 350 36.83 -16.28 6.21
CA THR A 350 36.70 -16.31 7.67
C THR A 350 38.10 -16.31 8.24
N ASP A 351 38.45 -15.24 8.96
CA ASP A 351 39.69 -15.14 9.71
C ASP A 351 39.58 -16.05 10.95
N GLU A 352 40.02 -17.30 10.80
CA GLU A 352 40.37 -18.20 11.89
C GLU A 352 41.90 -18.21 12.01
N SER A 353 42.44 -17.48 13.00
CA SER A 353 43.50 -17.91 13.93
C SER A 353 44.18 -16.70 14.58
N ILE A 354 43.70 -16.29 15.75
CA ILE A 354 44.58 -15.75 16.78
C ILE A 354 44.72 -16.89 17.78
N ASP A 355 45.73 -17.73 17.57
CA ASP A 355 46.28 -18.53 18.65
C ASP A 355 47.41 -17.72 19.28
N GLU A 356 47.23 -17.44 20.56
CA GLU A 356 48.28 -17.17 21.52
C GLU A 356 49.29 -18.32 21.49
N ASP A 357 50.59 -18.04 21.56
CA ASP A 357 51.53 -18.73 22.46
C ASP A 357 52.94 -18.11 22.36
N ASP A 358 53.40 -17.64 23.53
CA ASP A 358 54.75 -17.65 24.12
C ASP A 358 56.01 -17.72 23.23
N ASP A 359 56.84 -16.67 23.33
CA ASP A 359 58.26 -16.75 23.73
C ASP A 359 58.80 -15.39 24.23
#